data_AF-A0A958YVC8-F1
#
_entry.id   AF-A0A958YVC8-F1
#
_cell.length_a   1.000
_cell.length_b   1.000
_cell.length_c   1.000
_cell.angle_alpha   90.00
_cell.angle_beta   90.00
_cell.angle_gamma   90.00
#
_symmetry.space_group_name_H-M   'P 1'
#
loop_
_entity.id
_entity.type
_entity.pdbx_description
1 polymer ?
#
loop_
_entity_poly.entity_id
_entity_poly.type
_entity_poly.pdbx_seq_one_letter_code
_entity_poly.pdbx_strand_id
1 'polypeptide(L)' 'MGIQKSFIKMKGTMDDLTFYLRKGRFLVRKKGGVDRERILKDPNYARVRENMSEFTAASKVATTFRK' A
#
# COMPACT_ATOMS: atom_id res chain seq x y z
N MET A 1 -4.94 15.01 6.92
CA MET A 1 -4.08 14.29 7.88
C MET A 1 -4.50 14.72 9.28
N GLY A 2 -4.82 13.78 10.16
CA GLY A 2 -5.26 14.04 11.53
C GLY A 2 -4.21 13.65 12.57
N ILE A 3 -4.29 14.24 13.77
CA ILE A 3 -3.49 13.85 14.93
C ILE A 3 -4.33 12.93 15.80
N GLN A 4 -3.80 11.76 16.20
CA GLN A 4 -4.51 10.82 17.06
C GLN A 4 -4.50 11.30 18.52
N LYS A 5 -5.68 11.71 19.02
CA LYS A 5 -5.88 12.16 20.41
C LYS A 5 -6.36 11.06 21.38
N SER A 6 -6.32 9.79 20.99
CA SER A 6 -6.78 8.67 21.83
C SER A 6 -5.72 8.22 22.86
N PHE A 7 -6.19 7.67 23.98
CA PHE A 7 -5.37 6.98 24.99
C PHE A 7 -4.75 5.70 24.42
N ILE A 8 -5.49 4.98 23.57
CA ILE A 8 -5.00 3.79 22.86
C ILE A 8 -4.15 4.24 21.68
N LYS A 9 -2.87 3.88 21.69
CA LYS A 9 -1.93 4.14 20.60
C LYS A 9 -1.95 2.97 19.64
N MET A 10 -2.31 3.23 18.38
CA MET A 10 -2.35 2.22 17.33
C MET A 10 -1.25 2.50 16.31
N LYS A 11 -0.58 1.46 15.84
CA LYS A 11 0.43 1.52 14.78
C LYS A 11 0.07 0.47 13.74
N GLY A 12 -0.21 0.91 12.52
CA GLY A 12 -0.63 0.03 11.43
C GLY A 12 -1.73 0.62 10.56
N THR A 13 -2.10 -0.11 9.52
CA THR A 13 -3.22 0.25 8.63
C THR A 13 -4.45 -0.52 9.07
N MET A 14 -5.52 0.18 9.42
CA MET A 14 -6.83 -0.37 9.68
C MET A 14 -7.76 0.17 8.61
N ASP A 15 -8.15 -0.71 7.69
CA ASP A 15 -9.00 -0.39 6.54
C ASP A 15 -8.50 0.85 5.78
N ASP A 16 -9.30 1.91 5.76
CA ASP A 16 -9.01 3.18 5.10
C ASP A 16 -8.14 4.13 5.92
N LEU A 17 -7.73 3.80 7.15
CA LEU A 17 -6.93 4.66 8.02
C LEU A 17 -5.57 4.04 8.34
N THR A 18 -4.49 4.74 8.01
CA THR A 18 -3.15 4.37 8.46
C THR A 18 -2.74 5.21 9.66
N PHE A 19 -2.41 4.54 10.76
CA PHE A 19 -1.88 5.11 11.99
C PHE A 19 -0.36 4.94 12.03
N TYR A 20 0.38 6.04 12.18
CA TYR A 20 1.83 6.01 12.23
C TYR A 20 2.41 7.09 13.15
N LEU A 21 3.58 6.81 13.71
CA LEU A 21 4.32 7.75 14.54
C LEU A 21 5.26 8.58 13.65
N ARG A 22 5.18 9.90 13.74
CA ARG A 22 6.14 10.81 13.08
C ARG A 22 6.58 11.88 14.07
N LYS A 23 7.89 12.00 14.30
CA LYS A 23 8.49 13.00 15.20
C LYS A 23 7.80 13.04 16.58
N GLY A 24 7.55 11.87 17.17
CA GLY A 24 6.89 11.76 18.49
C GLY A 24 5.38 12.02 18.52
N ARG A 25 4.74 12.28 17.37
CA ARG A 25 3.29 12.49 17.28
C ARG A 25 2.61 11.35 16.53
N PHE A 26 1.50 10.88 17.08
CA PHE A 26 0.65 9.88 16.42
C PHE A 26 -0.21 10.57 15.37
N LEU A 27 -0.03 10.16 14.11
CA LEU A 27 -0.73 10.70 12.96
C LEU A 27 -1.64 9.65 12.36
N VAL A 28 -2.76 10.12 11.83
CA VAL A 28 -3.72 9.32 11.06
C VAL A 28 -3.82 9.92 9.67
N ARG A 29 -3.63 9.08 8.66
CA ARG A 29 -3.95 9.44 7.27
C ARG A 29 -5.05 8.52 6.76
N LYS A 30 -5.94 9.06 5.94
CA LYS A 30 -6.74 8.21 5.07
C LYS A 30 -5.80 7.57 4.05
N LYS A 31 -6.07 6.31 3.68
CA LYS A 31 -5.43 5.62 2.58
C LYS A 31 -5.54 6.51 1.35
N GLY A 32 -4.39 6.94 0.85
CA GLY A 32 -4.30 7.73 -0.37
C GLY A 32 -4.06 6.81 -1.55
N GLY A 33 -4.59 7.18 -2.71
CA GLY A 33 -4.45 6.43 -3.95
C GLY A 33 -5.74 5.73 -4.38
N VAL A 34 -5.63 4.95 -5.44
CA VAL A 34 -6.75 4.24 -6.06
C VAL A 34 -7.00 2.94 -5.29
N ASP A 35 -8.28 2.57 -5.12
CA ASP A 35 -8.63 1.33 -4.45
C ASP A 35 -8.09 0.09 -5.17
N ARG A 36 -7.70 -0.91 -4.38
CA ARG A 36 -7.15 -2.17 -4.90
C ARG A 36 -8.15 -2.85 -5.83
N GLU A 37 -9.42 -2.90 -5.44
CA GLU A 37 -10.45 -3.51 -6.27
C GLU A 37 -10.62 -2.79 -7.60
N ARG A 38 -10.48 -1.47 -7.61
CA ARG A 38 -10.50 -0.68 -8.83
C ARG A 38 -9.31 -1.04 -9.72
N ILE A 39 -8.09 -1.08 -9.19
CA ILE A 39 -6.90 -1.49 -9.97
C ILE A 39 -7.08 -2.91 -10.55
N LEU A 40 -7.74 -3.81 -9.81
CA LEU A 40 -7.94 -5.20 -10.24
C LEU A 40 -9.05 -5.37 -11.29
N LYS A 41 -10.14 -4.61 -11.19
CA LYS A 41 -11.36 -4.81 -12.01
C LYS A 41 -11.53 -3.79 -13.13
N ASP A 42 -11.07 -2.55 -12.95
CA ASP A 42 -11.31 -1.46 -13.89
C ASP A 42 -10.48 -1.68 -15.19
N PRO A 43 -11.10 -1.57 -16.39
CA PRO A 43 -10.43 -1.77 -17.67
C PRO A 43 -9.31 -0.75 -17.92
N ASN A 44 -9.39 0.46 -17.35
CA ASN A 44 -8.35 1.48 -17.51
C ASN A 44 -7.00 1.05 -16.91
N TYR A 45 -7.01 0.08 -15.98
CA TYR A 45 -5.81 -0.46 -15.35
C TYR A 45 -5.32 -1.76 -15.98
N ALA A 46 -5.87 -2.19 -17.13
CA ALA A 46 -5.46 -3.44 -17.78
C ALA A 46 -3.95 -3.51 -18.07
N ARG A 47 -3.37 -2.45 -18.67
CA ARG A 47 -1.93 -2.36 -18.93
C ARG A 47 -1.09 -2.30 -17.66
N VAL A 48 -1.61 -1.71 -16.59
CA VAL A 48 -0.93 -1.70 -15.28
C VAL A 48 -0.83 -3.12 -14.74
N ARG A 49 -1.88 -3.93 -14.88
CA ARG A 49 -1.87 -5.34 -14.45
C ARG A 49 -0.93 -6.21 -15.28
N GLU A 50 -0.89 -5.99 -16.59
CA GLU A 50 0.05 -6.67 -17.49
C GLU A 50 1.50 -6.39 -17.06
N ASN A 51 1.88 -5.12 -16.94
CA ASN A 51 3.20 -4.72 -16.47
C ASN A 51 3.52 -5.33 -15.10
N MET A 52 2.59 -5.26 -14.13
CA MET A 52 2.80 -5.86 -12.80
C MET A 52 3.14 -7.36 -12.87
N SER A 53 2.51 -8.10 -13.78
CA SER A 53 2.77 -9.53 -13.97
C SER A 53 4.17 -9.77 -14.55
N GLU A 54 4.54 -9.02 -15.59
CA GLU A 54 5.86 -9.11 -16.22
C GLU A 54 7.00 -8.78 -15.24
N PHE A 55 6.88 -7.69 -14.48
CA PHE A 55 7.86 -7.31 -13.45
C PHE A 55 7.99 -8.38 -12.36
N THR A 56 6.88 -8.99 -11.96
CA THR A 56 6.90 -10.07 -10.97
C THR A 56 7.63 -11.30 -11.51
N ALA A 57 7.38 -11.67 -12.77
CA ALA A 57 8.07 -12.78 -13.42
C ALA A 57 9.59 -12.51 -13.52
N ALA A 58 9.98 -11.32 -13.97
CA ALA A 58 11.37 -10.91 -14.06
C ALA A 58 12.07 -10.94 -12.69
N SER A 59 11.40 -10.46 -11.64
CA SER A 59 11.94 -10.48 -10.27
C SER A 59 12.17 -11.90 -9.76
N LYS A 60 11.23 -12.83 -10.02
CA LYS A 60 11.41 -14.25 -9.66
C LYS A 60 12.61 -14.87 -10.36
N VAL A 61 12.75 -14.64 -11.66
CA VAL A 61 13.88 -15.13 -12.46
C VAL A 61 15.21 -14.57 -11.92
N ALA A 62 15.28 -13.26 -11.66
CA ALA A 62 16.45 -12.62 -11.07
C ALA A 62 16.82 -13.15 -9.69
N THR A 63 15.83 -13.62 -8.90
CA THR A 63 16.08 -14.23 -7.59
C THR A 63 16.69 -15.63 -7.72
N THR A 64 16.27 -16.41 -8.72
CA THR A 64 16.85 -17.71 -9.03
C THR A 64 18.33 -17.61 -9.40
N PHE A 65 18.70 -16.61 -10.21
CA PHE A 65 20.10 -16.36 -10.59
C PHE A 65 21.00 -15.84 -9.45
N ARG A 66 20.40 -15.44 -8.32
CA ARG A 66 21.12 -14.91 -7.15
C ARG A 66 21.56 -16.01 -6.17
N LYS A 67 21.15 -17.26 -6.39
CA LYS A 67 21.64 -18.45 -5.68
C LYS A 67 22.79 -19.07 -6.45
#